data_AF-A0A382SZJ1-F1
#
_entry.id   AF-A0A382SZJ1-F1
#
_cell.length_a   1.000
_cell.length_b   1.000
_cell.length_c   1.000
_cell.angle_alpha   90.00
_cell.angle_beta   90.00
_cell.angle_gamma   90.00
#
_symmetry.space_group_name_H-M   'P 1'
#
loop_
_entity.id
_entity.type
_entity.pdbx_description
1 polymer ?
#
loop_
_entity_poly.entity_id
_entity_poly.type
_entity_poly.pdbx_seq_one_letter_code
_entity_poly.pdbx_strand_id
1 'polypeptide(L)'
;MIVDVGGWGALRRRDRLVIVAALVGTATLAWIYLIIESVGMTTSSMEMVRLRSWDMTDLTLIFLMWSIMMIGMMIPSATPATMIYAGIARKAERQGTVVAPTAVFVSGYLALWILFSALATLAQWGLDQAALLSPLMVTTSPVIGAALFIAAGVYQASPIKLACLEHCRSPVHFLSGHWRPGIAGAFRMGLEHGVFCVGCCWV
;
A
#
# COMPACT_ATOMS: atom_id res chain seq x y z
N MET A 1 2.54 -15.00 27.31
CA MET A 1 1.18 -14.70 26.85
C MET A 1 1.30 -13.91 25.56
N ILE A 2 1.64 -14.61 24.48
CA ILE A 2 1.73 -14.03 23.14
C ILE A 2 0.28 -13.92 22.66
N VAL A 3 -0.15 -12.72 22.32
CA VAL A 3 -1.44 -12.51 21.66
C VAL A 3 -1.30 -13.13 20.27
N ASP A 4 -1.62 -14.41 20.18
CA ASP A 4 -1.84 -15.10 18.92
C ASP A 4 -2.97 -14.33 18.23
N VAL A 5 -2.65 -13.65 17.14
CA VAL A 5 -3.62 -12.94 16.31
C VAL A 5 -4.40 -14.03 15.57
N GLY A 6 -5.29 -14.66 16.32
CA GLY A 6 -5.96 -15.91 15.98
C GLY A 6 -6.79 -15.76 14.72
N GLY A 7 -6.31 -16.33 13.63
CA GLY A 7 -7.10 -16.59 12.43
C GLY A 7 -6.77 -17.96 11.86
N TRP A 8 -5.48 -18.23 11.64
CA TRP A 8 -5.05 -19.45 10.95
C TRP A 8 -5.18 -20.73 11.78
N GLY A 9 -4.92 -20.69 13.09
CA GLY A 9 -5.05 -21.85 13.98
C GLY A 9 -6.50 -22.20 14.34
N ALA A 10 -7.40 -21.22 14.29
CA ALA A 10 -8.82 -21.37 14.64
C ALA A 10 -9.69 -21.86 13.47
N LEU A 11 -9.22 -21.73 12.23
CA LEU A 11 -9.92 -22.18 11.02
C LEU A 11 -9.90 -23.70 10.89
N ARG A 12 -11.06 -24.28 10.56
CA ARG A 12 -11.20 -25.71 10.31
C ARG A 12 -10.26 -26.10 9.15
N ARG A 13 -9.63 -27.29 9.23
CA ARG A 13 -8.68 -27.77 8.20
C ARG A 13 -9.24 -27.71 6.78
N ARG A 14 -10.56 -27.91 6.63
CA ARG A 14 -11.29 -27.83 5.36
C ARG A 14 -11.33 -26.40 4.80
N ASP A 15 -11.55 -25.40 5.66
CA ASP A 15 -11.61 -23.99 5.26
C ASP A 15 -10.22 -23.49 4.86
N ARG A 16 -9.17 -23.92 5.58
CA ARG A 16 -7.78 -23.65 5.20
C ARG A 16 -7.44 -24.23 3.82
N LEU A 17 -7.86 -25.47 3.55
CA LEU A 17 -7.65 -26.12 2.26
C LEU A 17 -8.41 -25.42 1.13
N VAL A 18 -9.65 -25.00 1.37
CA VAL A 18 -10.45 -24.24 0.38
C VAL A 18 -9.80 -22.89 0.08
N ILE A 19 -9.36 -22.15 1.11
CA ILE A 19 -8.67 -20.87 0.93
C ILE A 19 -7.38 -21.06 0.14
N VAL A 20 -6.54 -22.04 0.51
CA VAL A 20 -5.29 -22.31 -0.21
C VAL A 20 -5.56 -22.73 -1.65
N ALA A 21 -6.52 -23.61 -1.90
CA ALA A 21 -6.88 -24.05 -3.24
C ALA A 21 -7.40 -22.89 -4.11
N ALA A 22 -8.22 -22.00 -3.53
CA ALA A 22 -8.72 -20.82 -4.22
C ALA A 22 -7.59 -19.83 -4.57
N LEU A 23 -6.67 -19.57 -3.62
CA LEU A 23 -5.51 -18.70 -3.85
C LEU A 23 -4.56 -19.27 -4.92
N VAL A 24 -4.26 -20.56 -4.86
CA VAL A 24 -3.40 -21.22 -5.86
C VAL A 24 -4.09 -21.25 -7.23
N GLY A 25 -5.38 -21.58 -7.28
CA GLY A 25 -6.15 -21.61 -8.52
C GLY A 25 -6.21 -20.23 -9.19
N THR A 26 -6.53 -19.18 -8.43
CA THR A 26 -6.59 -17.81 -8.94
C THR A 26 -5.22 -17.31 -9.41
N ALA A 27 -4.14 -17.55 -8.64
CA ALA A 27 -2.78 -17.23 -9.05
C ALA A 27 -2.39 -17.96 -10.35
N THR A 28 -2.69 -19.25 -10.46
CA THR A 28 -2.36 -20.05 -11.65
C THR A 28 -3.11 -19.53 -12.88
N LEU A 29 -4.40 -19.22 -12.75
CA LEU A 29 -5.20 -18.65 -13.83
C LEU A 29 -4.68 -17.28 -14.28
N ALA A 30 -4.32 -16.41 -13.32
CA ALA A 30 -3.73 -15.11 -13.62
C ALA A 30 -2.40 -15.26 -14.38
N TRP A 31 -1.53 -16.18 -13.96
CA TRP A 31 -0.28 -16.49 -14.67
C TRP A 31 -0.51 -17.03 -16.08
N ILE A 32 -1.45 -17.96 -16.26
CA ILE A 32 -1.82 -18.48 -17.59
C ILE A 32 -2.29 -17.35 -18.49
N TYR A 33 -3.18 -16.49 -17.99
CA TYR A 33 -3.69 -15.34 -18.73
C TYR A 33 -2.55 -14.38 -19.14
N LEU A 34 -1.65 -14.02 -18.22
CA LEU A 34 -0.51 -13.16 -18.52
C LEU A 34 0.44 -13.77 -19.56
N ILE A 35 0.66 -15.09 -19.51
CA ILE A 35 1.47 -15.80 -20.53
C ILE A 35 0.79 -15.71 -21.89
N ILE A 36 -0.52 -15.95 -21.97
CA ILE A 36 -1.29 -15.88 -23.22
C ILE A 36 -1.22 -14.47 -23.82
N GLU A 37 -1.48 -13.43 -23.01
CA GLU A 37 -1.39 -12.03 -23.43
C GLU A 37 0.05 -11.66 -23.86
N SER A 38 1.08 -12.13 -23.15
CA SER A 38 2.48 -11.86 -23.49
C SER A 38 2.89 -12.44 -24.86
N VAL A 39 2.30 -13.57 -25.25
CA VAL A 39 2.53 -14.20 -26.56
C VAL A 39 1.66 -13.54 -27.65
N GLY A 40 0.51 -12.99 -27.29
CA GLY A 40 -0.38 -12.23 -28.21
C GLY A 40 0.07 -10.80 -28.51
N MET A 41 0.97 -10.23 -27.71
CA MET A 41 1.46 -8.84 -27.82
C MET A 41 2.48 -8.59 -28.95
N THR A 42 2.76 -9.57 -29.80
CA THR A 42 3.58 -9.35 -31.00
C THR A 42 2.70 -8.90 -32.16
N THR A 43 2.88 -7.64 -32.59
CA THR A 43 2.68 -7.07 -33.95
C THR A 43 1.57 -6.06 -34.23
N SER A 44 0.49 -5.91 -33.44
CA SER A 44 -0.66 -5.08 -33.89
C SER A 44 -1.00 -3.84 -33.04
N SER A 45 -0.56 -3.78 -31.78
CA SER A 45 -0.90 -2.69 -30.83
C SER A 45 0.21 -1.67 -30.62
N MET A 46 1.40 -1.91 -31.18
CA MET A 46 2.61 -1.08 -30.97
C MET A 46 2.61 0.26 -31.74
N GLU A 47 1.73 0.45 -32.73
CA GLU A 47 1.68 1.70 -33.50
C GLU A 47 0.79 2.78 -32.88
N MET A 48 -0.21 2.44 -32.07
CA MET A 48 -1.14 3.43 -31.49
C MET A 48 -0.63 4.16 -30.23
N VAL A 49 0.53 3.79 -29.69
CA VAL A 49 1.13 4.44 -28.49
C VAL A 49 2.29 5.37 -28.88
N ARG A 50 2.45 5.67 -30.17
CA ARG A 50 3.50 6.60 -30.62
C ARG A 50 3.02 8.05 -30.50
N LEU A 51 3.72 8.82 -29.67
CA LEU A 51 3.76 10.30 -29.63
C LEU A 51 2.60 11.00 -28.89
N ARG A 52 2.23 10.58 -27.67
CA ARG A 52 1.42 11.43 -26.80
C ARG A 52 2.27 11.97 -25.66
N SER A 53 2.57 13.27 -25.70
CA SER A 53 3.06 14.00 -24.54
C SER A 53 2.01 13.94 -23.44
N TRP A 54 2.42 13.69 -22.19
CA TRP A 54 1.49 13.63 -21.07
C TRP A 54 0.68 14.92 -20.97
N ASP A 55 -0.65 14.80 -21.10
CA ASP A 55 -1.58 15.89 -20.83
C ASP A 55 -2.02 15.85 -19.34
N MET A 56 -2.69 16.91 -18.86
CA MET A 56 -3.22 16.97 -17.50
C MET A 56 -4.19 15.81 -17.20
N THR A 57 -4.86 15.29 -18.22
CA THR A 57 -5.70 14.09 -18.12
C THR A 57 -4.88 12.84 -17.79
N ASP A 58 -3.73 12.64 -18.42
CA ASP A 58 -2.87 11.47 -18.19
C ASP A 58 -2.29 11.50 -16.77
N LEU A 59 -1.82 12.67 -16.32
CA LEU A 59 -1.38 12.88 -14.93
C LEU A 59 -2.49 12.56 -13.93
N THR A 60 -3.72 13.02 -14.19
CA THR A 60 -4.86 12.78 -13.30
C THR A 60 -5.21 11.29 -13.24
N LEU A 61 -5.23 10.61 -14.39
CA LEU A 61 -5.54 9.18 -14.46
C LEU A 61 -4.48 8.34 -13.73
N ILE A 62 -3.20 8.66 -13.92
CA ILE A 62 -2.09 7.97 -13.26
C ILE A 62 -2.13 8.22 -11.74
N PHE A 63 -2.41 9.47 -11.33
CA PHE A 63 -2.60 9.79 -9.92
C PHE A 63 -3.77 9.03 -9.30
N LEU A 64 -4.91 8.95 -9.98
CA LEU A 64 -6.07 8.18 -9.51
C LEU A 64 -5.76 6.69 -9.45
N MET A 65 -5.06 6.15 -10.45
CA MET A 65 -4.63 4.75 -10.47
C MET A 65 -3.74 4.43 -9.26
N TRP A 66 -2.68 5.21 -9.04
CA TRP A 66 -1.80 5.06 -7.87
C TRP A 66 -2.60 5.21 -6.57
N SER A 67 -3.44 6.23 -6.46
CA SER A 67 -4.23 6.48 -5.25
C SER A 67 -5.16 5.31 -4.91
N ILE A 68 -5.95 4.83 -5.87
CA ILE A 68 -6.90 3.74 -5.67
C ILE A 68 -6.16 2.44 -5.31
N MET A 69 -5.10 2.13 -6.04
CA MET A 69 -4.29 0.93 -5.81
C MET A 69 -3.67 0.95 -4.42
N MET A 70 -2.97 2.03 -4.06
CA MET A 70 -2.29 2.18 -2.78
C MET A 70 -3.29 2.15 -1.62
N ILE A 71 -4.39 2.89 -1.72
CA ILE A 71 -5.45 2.87 -0.70
C ILE A 71 -6.01 1.46 -0.53
N GLY A 72 -6.33 0.77 -1.63
CA GLY A 72 -6.91 -0.57 -1.61
C GLY A 72 -6.00 -1.59 -0.91
N MET A 73 -4.70 -1.56 -1.21
CA MET A 73 -3.74 -2.52 -0.62
C MET A 73 -3.25 -2.12 0.77
N MET A 74 -3.28 -0.83 1.13
CA MET A 74 -2.71 -0.34 2.39
C MET A 74 -3.74 -0.08 3.48
N ILE A 75 -5.03 0.08 3.19
CA ILE A 75 -6.07 0.07 4.24
C ILE A 75 -6.00 -1.21 5.10
N PRO A 76 -5.85 -2.43 4.53
CA PRO A 76 -5.75 -3.66 5.31
C PRO A 76 -4.65 -3.62 6.39
N SER A 77 -3.48 -3.03 6.10
CA SER A 77 -2.38 -2.99 7.07
C SER A 77 -2.67 -2.11 8.29
N ALA A 78 -3.51 -1.08 8.16
CA ALA A 78 -3.94 -0.22 9.27
C ALA A 78 -5.14 -0.78 10.06
N THR A 79 -5.71 -1.92 9.64
CA THR A 79 -6.90 -2.52 10.27
C THR A 79 -6.72 -2.80 11.76
N PRO A 80 -5.62 -3.44 12.22
CA PRO A 80 -5.43 -3.73 13.65
C PRO A 80 -5.39 -2.46 14.51
N ALA A 81 -4.67 -1.43 14.06
CA ALA A 81 -4.60 -0.13 14.75
C ALA A 81 -5.97 0.56 14.78
N THR A 82 -6.68 0.56 13.66
CA THR A 82 -8.01 1.15 13.52
C THR A 82 -9.03 0.46 14.44
N MET A 83 -9.00 -0.87 14.55
CA MET A 83 -9.87 -1.64 15.45
C MET A 83 -9.62 -1.32 16.92
N ILE A 84 -8.36 -1.20 17.33
CA ILE A 84 -8.00 -0.83 18.72
C ILE A 84 -8.45 0.59 19.01
N TYR A 85 -8.15 1.55 18.12
CA TYR A 85 -8.60 2.93 18.25
C TYR A 85 -10.13 3.01 18.37
N ALA A 86 -10.87 2.31 17.50
CA ALA A 86 -12.32 2.24 17.56
C ALA A 86 -12.83 1.61 18.87
N GLY A 87 -12.12 0.61 19.41
CA GLY A 87 -12.41 0.03 20.72
C GLY A 87 -12.25 1.04 21.87
N ILE A 88 -11.19 1.85 21.83
CA ILE A 88 -10.95 2.93 22.80
C ILE A 88 -12.04 4.00 22.68
N ALA A 89 -12.36 4.45 21.46
CA ALA A 89 -13.41 5.43 21.22
C ALA A 89 -14.78 4.96 21.74
N ARG A 90 -15.19 3.72 21.45
CA ARG A 90 -16.44 3.14 21.98
C ARG A 90 -16.45 3.04 23.50
N LYS A 91 -15.32 2.70 24.12
CA LYS A 91 -15.21 2.63 25.58
C LYS A 91 -15.32 4.03 26.20
N ALA A 92 -14.68 5.01 25.59
CA ALA A 92 -14.69 6.40 26.01
C ALA A 92 -16.10 7.01 25.93
N GLU A 93 -16.83 6.76 24.84
CA GLU A 93 -18.23 7.16 24.68
C GLU A 93 -19.13 6.61 25.81
N ARG A 94 -18.99 5.32 26.13
CA ARG A 94 -19.72 4.70 27.26
C ARG A 94 -19.39 5.32 28.61
N GLN A 95 -18.21 5.91 28.76
CA GLN A 95 -17.75 6.56 29.99
C GLN A 95 -18.02 8.08 29.98
N GLY A 96 -18.73 8.61 28.96
CA GLY A 96 -19.04 10.04 28.85
C GLY A 96 -17.84 10.91 28.48
N THR A 97 -16.77 10.31 27.96
CA THR A 97 -15.56 11.04 27.54
C THR A 97 -15.53 11.20 26.02
N VAL A 98 -15.17 12.39 25.55
CA VAL A 98 -15.15 12.71 24.11
C VAL A 98 -13.82 12.26 23.51
N VAL A 99 -13.87 11.24 22.66
CA VAL A 99 -12.76 10.80 21.80
C VAL A 99 -13.12 11.09 20.35
N ALA A 100 -12.13 11.48 19.55
CA ALA A 100 -12.35 11.78 18.14
C ALA A 100 -12.81 10.55 17.35
N PRO A 101 -13.68 10.71 16.34
CA PRO A 101 -14.15 9.60 15.53
C PRO A 101 -12.99 8.85 14.87
N THR A 102 -13.11 7.52 14.79
CA THR A 102 -12.12 6.65 14.11
C THR A 102 -11.84 7.08 12.66
N ALA A 103 -12.84 7.65 11.98
CA ALA A 103 -12.69 8.16 10.62
C ALA A 103 -11.61 9.25 10.50
N VAL A 104 -11.37 10.04 11.56
CA VAL A 104 -10.35 11.09 11.59
C VAL A 104 -8.94 10.49 11.68
N PHE A 105 -8.77 9.39 12.41
CA PHE A 105 -7.53 8.64 12.42
C PHE A 105 -7.25 8.04 11.03
N VAL A 106 -8.26 7.41 10.42
CA VAL A 106 -8.14 6.80 9.09
C VAL A 106 -7.87 7.87 8.02
N SER A 107 -8.48 9.06 8.11
CA SER A 107 -8.23 10.11 7.12
C SER A 107 -6.79 10.64 7.17
N GLY A 108 -6.17 10.72 8.36
CA GLY A 108 -4.75 11.03 8.49
C GLY A 108 -3.86 9.97 7.81
N TYR A 109 -4.19 8.69 8.01
CA TYR A 109 -3.48 7.60 7.33
C TYR A 109 -3.59 7.68 5.80
N LEU A 110 -4.80 7.92 5.29
CA LEU A 110 -5.06 8.04 3.85
C LEU A 110 -4.39 9.27 3.24
N ALA A 111 -4.29 10.38 3.97
CA ALA A 111 -3.60 11.58 3.50
C ALA A 111 -2.13 11.32 3.14
N LEU A 112 -1.43 10.46 3.91
CA LEU A 112 -0.06 10.05 3.59
C LEU A 112 0.01 9.22 2.31
N TRP A 113 -0.92 8.30 2.11
CA TRP A 113 -0.94 7.48 0.89
C TRP A 113 -1.34 8.27 -0.36
N ILE A 114 -2.21 9.26 -0.22
CA ILE A 114 -2.53 10.21 -1.29
C ILE A 114 -1.28 11.04 -1.64
N LEU A 115 -0.56 11.55 -0.64
CA LEU A 115 0.71 12.25 -0.86
C LEU A 115 1.74 11.36 -1.55
N PHE A 116 1.90 10.12 -1.08
CA PHE A 116 2.77 9.13 -1.73
C PHE A 116 2.38 8.89 -3.19
N SER A 117 1.09 8.76 -3.48
CA SER A 117 0.57 8.54 -4.84
C SER A 117 0.85 9.73 -5.77
N ALA A 118 0.80 10.95 -5.24
CA ALA A 118 1.23 12.15 -5.98
C ALA A 118 2.74 12.09 -6.28
N LEU A 119 3.57 11.74 -5.31
CA LEU A 119 5.02 11.58 -5.51
C LEU A 119 5.35 10.47 -6.52
N ALA A 120 4.67 9.34 -6.45
CA ALA A 120 4.82 8.24 -7.41
C ALA A 120 4.43 8.66 -8.83
N THR A 121 3.34 9.41 -8.96
CA THR A 121 2.91 9.98 -10.26
C THR A 121 3.95 10.93 -10.84
N LEU A 122 4.50 11.83 -10.00
CA LEU A 122 5.55 12.76 -10.43
C LEU A 122 6.86 12.02 -10.78
N ALA A 123 7.21 10.97 -10.04
CA ALA A 123 8.37 10.14 -10.34
C ALA A 123 8.19 9.42 -11.69
N GLN A 124 7.01 8.85 -11.93
CA GLN A 124 6.68 8.19 -13.19
C GLN A 124 6.70 9.18 -14.37
N TRP A 125 6.15 10.38 -14.17
CA TRP A 125 6.24 11.46 -15.15
C TRP A 125 7.69 11.87 -15.45
N GLY A 126 8.52 12.03 -14.41
CA GLY A 126 9.94 12.37 -14.57
C GLY A 126 10.72 11.30 -15.33
N LEU A 127 10.45 10.01 -15.09
CA LEU A 127 11.08 8.90 -15.81
C LEU A 127 10.64 8.85 -17.28
N ASP A 128 9.37 9.15 -17.57
CA ASP A 128 8.84 9.26 -18.93
C ASP A 128 9.51 10.40 -19.70
N GLN A 129 9.58 11.60 -19.11
CA GLN A 129 10.26 12.76 -19.68
C GLN A 129 11.76 12.52 -19.93
N ALA A 130 12.40 11.67 -19.12
CA ALA A 130 13.79 11.26 -19.30
C ALA A 130 13.99 10.16 -20.36
N ALA A 131 12.93 9.73 -21.05
CA ALA A 131 12.90 8.60 -22.00
C ALA A 131 13.42 7.28 -21.40
N LEU A 132 13.32 7.14 -20.08
CA LEU A 132 13.72 5.93 -19.34
C LEU A 132 12.59 4.90 -19.30
N LEU A 133 11.37 5.31 -19.61
CA LEU A 133 10.21 4.46 -19.80
C LEU A 133 9.86 4.39 -21.29
N SER A 134 9.54 3.18 -21.75
CA SER A 134 8.94 2.96 -23.05
C SER A 134 7.49 3.46 -23.05
N PRO A 135 6.86 3.59 -24.22
CA PRO A 135 5.42 3.92 -24.29
C PRO A 135 4.52 2.91 -23.56
N LEU A 136 5.02 1.70 -23.28
CA LEU A 136 4.36 0.69 -22.46
C LEU A 136 4.67 0.82 -20.95
N MET A 137 5.29 1.93 -20.52
CA MET A 137 5.79 2.18 -19.17
C MET A 137 6.74 1.10 -18.64
N VAL A 138 7.45 0.42 -19.55
CA VAL A 138 8.51 -0.53 -19.24
C VAL A 138 9.86 0.17 -19.36
N THR A 139 10.75 -0.03 -18.39
CA THR A 139 12.11 0.54 -18.41
C THR A 139 12.84 0.21 -19.71
N THR A 140 13.37 1.22 -20.41
CA THR A 140 14.10 1.06 -21.68
C THR A 140 15.52 0.53 -21.51
N SER A 141 16.04 0.55 -20.28
CA SER A 141 17.39 0.11 -19.91
C SER A 141 17.39 -1.03 -18.89
N PRO A 142 17.95 -2.21 -19.24
CA PRO A 142 18.14 -3.32 -18.30
C PRO A 142 18.98 -2.93 -17.07
N VAL A 143 19.91 -1.99 -17.22
CA VAL A 143 20.77 -1.51 -16.12
C VAL A 143 19.95 -0.78 -15.07
N ILE A 144 18.99 0.06 -15.49
CA ILE A 144 18.10 0.78 -14.57
C ILE A 144 17.18 -0.20 -13.87
N GLY A 145 16.63 -1.17 -14.61
CA GLY A 145 15.83 -2.25 -14.01
C GLY A 145 16.62 -3.01 -12.94
N ALA A 146 17.84 -3.47 -13.26
CA ALA A 146 18.71 -4.16 -12.31
C ALA A 146 19.06 -3.29 -11.10
N ALA A 147 19.39 -2.02 -11.31
CA ALA A 147 19.70 -1.07 -10.24
C ALA A 147 18.51 -0.87 -9.30
N LEU A 148 17.29 -0.71 -9.83
CA LEU A 148 16.06 -0.60 -9.04
C LEU A 148 15.79 -1.88 -8.24
N PHE A 149 15.97 -3.05 -8.83
CA PHE A 149 15.81 -4.34 -8.13
C PHE A 149 16.83 -4.52 -7.01
N ILE A 150 18.10 -4.17 -7.25
CA ILE A 150 19.14 -4.23 -6.21
C ILE A 150 18.83 -3.23 -5.10
N ALA A 151 18.47 -1.99 -5.44
CA ALA A 151 18.10 -0.96 -4.47
C ALA A 151 16.90 -1.42 -3.62
N ALA A 152 15.88 -1.99 -4.25
CA ALA A 152 14.74 -2.58 -3.57
C ALA A 152 15.18 -3.69 -2.62
N GLY A 153 16.02 -4.63 -3.06
CA GLY A 153 16.56 -5.71 -2.23
C GLY A 153 17.34 -5.22 -1.02
N VAL A 154 18.23 -4.23 -1.21
CA VAL A 154 18.96 -3.57 -0.12
C VAL A 154 18.00 -2.89 0.84
N TYR A 155 16.98 -2.21 0.33
CA TYR A 155 15.95 -1.59 1.15
C TYR A 155 15.17 -2.62 1.98
N GLN A 156 14.79 -3.74 1.38
CA GLN A 156 14.07 -4.81 2.06
C GLN A 156 14.88 -5.42 3.22
N ALA A 157 16.22 -5.41 3.14
CA ALA A 157 17.13 -5.87 4.19
C ALA A 157 17.61 -4.77 5.15
N SER A 158 17.19 -3.51 4.93
CA SER A 158 17.70 -2.37 5.69
C SER A 158 17.17 -2.33 7.13
N PRO A 159 17.97 -1.83 8.10
CA PRO A 159 17.50 -1.63 9.47
C PRO A 159 16.38 -0.58 9.56
N ILE A 160 16.33 0.36 8.61
CA ILE A 160 15.28 1.40 8.53
C ILE A 160 13.92 0.74 8.32
N LYS A 161 13.81 -0.17 7.34
CA LYS A 161 12.56 -0.90 7.10
C LYS A 161 12.15 -1.72 8.32
N LEU A 162 13.10 -2.42 8.94
CA LEU A 162 12.82 -3.24 10.13
C LEU A 162 12.29 -2.41 11.31
N ALA A 163 12.88 -1.23 11.54
CA ALA A 163 12.43 -0.30 12.58
C ALA A 163 11.01 0.23 12.29
N CYS A 164 10.70 0.60 11.04
CA CYS A 164 9.35 1.00 10.65
C CYS A 164 8.34 -0.14 10.84
N LEU A 165 8.72 -1.37 10.45
CA LEU A 165 7.85 -2.55 10.53
C LEU A 165 7.48 -2.91 11.97
N GLU A 166 8.40 -2.72 12.92
CA GLU A 166 8.13 -2.94 14.35
C GLU A 166 6.98 -2.05 14.86
N HIS A 167 6.95 -0.79 14.43
CA HIS A 167 5.89 0.15 14.78
C HIS A 167 4.56 -0.22 14.11
N CYS A 168 4.59 -0.60 12.82
CA CYS A 168 3.39 -1.00 12.08
C CYS A 168 2.75 -2.29 12.61
N ARG A 169 3.55 -3.26 13.08
CA ARG A 169 3.06 -4.55 13.58
C ARG A 169 2.66 -4.55 15.06
N SER A 170 2.97 -3.47 15.78
CA SER A 170 2.73 -3.34 17.23
C SER A 170 1.72 -2.22 17.53
N PRO A 171 0.46 -2.34 17.07
CA PRO A 171 -0.51 -1.25 17.11
C PRO A 171 -0.84 -0.77 18.54
N VAL A 172 -0.76 -1.67 19.54
CA VAL A 172 -0.93 -1.30 20.96
C VAL A 172 0.19 -0.39 21.43
N HIS A 173 1.45 -0.76 21.15
CA HIS A 173 2.63 0.03 21.53
C HIS A 173 2.63 1.39 20.83
N PHE A 174 2.26 1.42 19.54
CA PHE A 174 2.09 2.65 18.79
C PHE A 174 1.06 3.57 19.45
N LEU A 175 -0.16 3.08 19.69
CA LEU A 175 -1.23 3.89 20.26
C LEU A 175 -0.95 4.34 21.70
N SER A 176 -0.30 3.50 22.52
CA SER A 176 0.07 3.90 23.88
C SER A 176 1.15 4.98 23.92
N GLY A 177 2.13 4.91 23.01
CA GLY A 177 3.23 5.88 22.95
C GLY A 177 2.87 7.20 22.26
N HIS A 178 1.90 7.17 21.34
CA HIS A 178 1.55 8.31 20.48
C HIS A 178 0.14 8.86 20.75
N TRP A 179 -0.51 8.44 21.84
CA TRP A 179 -1.89 8.86 22.12
C TRP A 179 -2.02 10.38 22.18
N ARG A 180 -2.89 10.95 21.34
CA ARG A 180 -3.21 12.38 21.33
C ARG A 180 -4.73 12.54 21.34
N PRO A 181 -5.32 13.23 22.34
CA PRO A 181 -6.75 13.46 22.38
C PRO A 181 -7.20 14.47 21.30
N GLY A 182 -8.50 14.44 21.01
CA GLY A 182 -9.14 15.38 20.09
C GLY A 182 -8.95 15.07 18.60
N ILE A 183 -9.65 15.83 17.75
CA ILE A 183 -9.70 15.64 16.28
C ILE A 183 -8.30 15.79 15.66
N ALA A 184 -7.59 16.87 15.99
CA ALA A 184 -6.23 17.10 15.49
C ALA A 184 -5.25 16.03 15.98
N GLY A 185 -5.43 15.54 17.22
CA GLY A 185 -4.64 14.45 17.77
C GLY A 185 -4.85 13.14 17.00
N ALA A 186 -6.10 12.77 16.75
CA ALA A 186 -6.45 11.59 15.97
C ALA A 186 -5.92 11.65 14.54
N PHE A 187 -6.08 12.79 13.86
CA PHE A 187 -5.54 12.98 12.52
C PHE A 187 -4.01 12.83 12.50
N ARG A 188 -3.31 13.47 13.45
CA ARG A 188 -1.86 13.37 13.57
C ARG A 188 -1.39 11.95 13.88
N MET A 189 -2.10 11.21 14.74
CA MET A 189 -1.81 9.79 14.97
C MET A 189 -1.96 8.98 13.68
N GLY A 190 -2.98 9.27 12.87
CA GLY A 190 -3.14 8.69 11.54
C GLY A 190 -1.97 8.99 10.61
N LEU A 191 -1.52 10.24 10.56
CA LEU A 191 -0.34 10.65 9.78
C LEU A 191 0.93 9.93 10.26
N GLU A 192 1.18 9.92 11.57
CA GLU A 192 2.35 9.28 12.18
C GLU A 192 2.36 7.77 11.86
N HIS A 193 1.21 7.09 11.95
CA HIS A 193 1.09 5.69 11.53
C HIS A 193 1.34 5.52 10.02
N GLY A 194 0.81 6.44 9.21
CA GLY A 194 1.03 6.47 7.76
C GLY A 194 2.50 6.60 7.39
N VAL A 195 3.27 7.43 8.10
CA VAL A 195 4.73 7.58 7.88
C VAL A 195 5.46 6.26 8.12
N PHE A 196 5.16 5.55 9.20
CA PHE A 196 5.75 4.23 9.45
C PHE A 196 5.36 3.23 8.35
N CYS A 197 4.09 3.21 7.93
CA CYS A 197 3.60 2.32 6.89
C CYS A 197 4.25 2.59 5.52
N VAL A 198 4.35 3.87 5.12
CA VAL A 198 5.07 4.26 3.90
C VAL A 198 6.52 3.85 4.03
N GLY A 199 7.17 4.13 5.18
CA GLY A 199 8.53 3.70 5.47
C GLY A 199 8.73 2.20 5.29
N CYS A 200 7.82 1.33 5.73
CA CYS A 200 8.02 -0.11 5.55
C CYS A 200 7.56 -0.68 4.20
N CYS A 201 6.66 -0.01 3.46
CA CYS A 201 5.93 -0.59 2.32
C CYS A 201 6.01 0.23 1.01
N TRP A 202 6.87 1.24 0.90
CA TRP A 202 6.94 2.05 -0.33
C TRP A 202 7.67 1.36 -1.51
N VAL A 203 8.41 0.28 -1.24
CA VAL A 203 9.13 -0.57 -2.21
C VAL A 203 8.42 -1.88 -2.44
#